data_AF-A0AAV4RDZ5-F1
#
_entry.id   AF-A0AAV4RDZ5-F1
#
_cell.length_a   1.000
_cell.length_b   1.000
_cell.length_c   1.000
_cell.angle_alpha   90.00
_cell.angle_beta   90.00
_cell.angle_gamma   90.00
#
_symmetry.space_group_name_H-M   'P 1'
#
loop_
_entity.id
_entity.type
_entity.pdbx_description
1 polymer ?
#
loop_
_entity_poly.entity_id
_entity_poly.type
_entity_poly.pdbx_seq_one_letter_code
_entity_poly.pdbx_strand_id
1 'polypeptide(L)'
;MPVVLHGLQQLALAKVAVTLCKNPTIESELSKRCRTPEDNINGILFAVTKVLSSMDIPLLFKKKLLRCFACIIFEYHNWVKRHYNMIDAGEHFRSMCWKPCGMIDEQKSLESLIRNQNIPVHDRFHLACMYCFKDDILSLWNQMPSEEQKWSEHSSTEDVWVTCIIKADNASWPKSSDDYPFKKLLIKSLRNSTAMRNLLEMLEPEERHRYQINYLEKLEICCLDLNFYFEVDTNNRNEFLQNNYTGILKSSCHWTSPTAFINFANQFYFLFSERKFILMIANLFLKMHSAWGDLTYVNLIKEFWHNSPIYLREYIRQSADFYAKLMKVMDGTYESTINSAFEILDSWLRDPSLIDTRTHIFVKPPKPI
;
A
#
# COMPACT_ATOMS: atom_id res chain seq x y z
N MET A 1 -20.91 -0.45 -10.07
CA MET A 1 -19.95 -0.51 -8.94
C MET A 1 -20.43 0.45 -7.87
N PRO A 2 -20.36 0.15 -6.56
CA PRO A 2 -20.37 1.23 -5.60
C PRO A 2 -19.06 2.00 -5.87
N VAL A 3 -19.18 3.14 -6.53
CA VAL A 3 -18.12 4.16 -6.49
C VAL A 3 -17.78 4.30 -5.01
N VAL A 4 -16.52 4.11 -4.64
CA VAL A 4 -16.07 4.42 -3.28
C VAL A 4 -16.28 5.92 -3.12
N LEU A 5 -17.48 6.28 -2.67
CA LEU A 5 -17.89 7.64 -2.42
C LEU A 5 -17.22 8.02 -1.11
N HIS A 6 -16.00 8.54 -1.22
CA HIS A 6 -15.43 9.30 -0.14
C HIS A 6 -16.42 10.42 0.20
N GLY A 7 -16.76 10.55 1.48
CA GLY A 7 -17.57 11.68 1.91
C GLY A 7 -16.89 12.98 1.49
N LEU A 8 -17.66 13.94 0.95
CA LEU A 8 -17.12 15.23 0.47
C LEU A 8 -16.25 15.92 1.53
N GLN A 9 -16.61 15.77 2.81
CA GLN A 9 -15.82 16.25 3.95
C GLN A 9 -14.40 15.66 3.97
N GLN A 10 -14.25 14.36 3.72
CA GLN A 10 -12.94 13.69 3.73
C GLN A 10 -12.07 14.14 2.56
N LEU A 11 -12.66 14.26 1.36
CA LEU A 11 -11.95 14.79 0.18
C LEU A 11 -11.49 16.22 0.40
N ALA A 12 -12.33 17.07 1.01
CA ALA A 12 -11.96 18.44 1.35
C ALA A 12 -10.82 18.48 2.38
N LEU A 13 -10.90 17.67 3.46
CA LEU A 13 -9.84 17.57 4.47
C LEU A 13 -8.51 17.12 3.85
N ALA A 14 -8.53 16.09 3.01
CA ALA A 14 -7.35 15.58 2.33
C ALA A 14 -6.72 16.63 1.41
N LYS A 15 -7.53 17.36 0.64
CA LYS A 15 -7.05 18.44 -0.23
C LYS A 15 -6.39 19.56 0.58
N VAL A 16 -6.98 19.98 1.71
CA VAL A 16 -6.40 20.99 2.60
C VAL A 16 -5.09 20.48 3.21
N ALA A 17 -5.06 19.24 3.69
CA ALA A 17 -3.87 18.64 4.28
C ALA A 17 -2.70 18.54 3.28
N VAL A 18 -2.95 18.03 2.07
CA VAL A 18 -1.94 17.98 0.99
C VAL A 18 -1.42 19.39 0.65
N THR A 19 -2.29 20.39 0.64
CA THR A 19 -1.90 21.78 0.38
C THR A 19 -0.99 22.31 1.49
N LEU A 20 -1.33 22.01 2.75
CA LEU A 20 -0.55 22.43 3.90
C LEU A 20 0.80 21.71 4.00
N CYS A 21 0.97 20.51 3.46
CA CYS A 21 2.28 19.87 3.36
C CYS A 21 3.28 20.70 2.54
N LYS A 22 2.80 21.61 1.66
CA LYS A 22 3.63 22.55 0.90
C LYS A 22 4.03 23.80 1.69
N ASN A 23 3.61 23.93 2.95
CA ASN A 23 4.08 24.98 3.83
C ASN A 23 5.59 24.78 4.07
N PRO A 24 6.45 25.82 3.92
CA PRO A 24 7.91 25.67 4.02
C PRO A 24 8.40 25.06 5.35
N THR A 25 7.70 25.31 6.45
CA THR A 25 8.03 24.72 7.76
C THR A 25 7.74 23.22 7.77
N ILE A 26 6.57 22.80 7.30
CA ILE A 26 6.20 21.38 7.26
C ILE A 26 7.06 20.64 6.24
N GLU A 27 7.27 21.23 5.07
CA GLU A 27 8.12 20.68 4.02
C GLU A 27 9.56 20.48 4.48
N SER A 28 10.15 21.47 5.17
CA SER A 28 11.51 21.32 5.71
C SER A 28 11.60 20.14 6.67
N GLU A 29 10.58 19.92 7.50
CA GLU A 29 10.54 18.77 8.42
C GLU A 29 10.31 17.44 7.69
N LEU A 30 9.47 17.42 6.65
CA LEU A 30 9.30 16.25 5.78
C LEU A 30 10.64 15.86 5.13
N SER A 31 11.35 16.83 4.53
CA SER A 31 12.64 16.56 3.87
C SER A 31 13.76 16.13 4.83
N LYS A 32 13.68 16.56 6.10
CA LYS A 32 14.67 16.19 7.13
C LYS A 32 14.37 14.84 7.78
N ARG A 33 13.09 14.52 8.00
CA ARG A 33 12.63 13.40 8.85
C ARG A 33 11.80 12.36 8.08
N CYS A 34 11.92 12.29 6.77
CA CYS A 34 11.40 11.17 5.99
C CYS A 34 12.48 10.62 5.06
N ARG A 35 13.73 10.61 5.49
CA ARG A 35 14.89 10.03 4.81
C ARG A 35 15.02 8.53 5.05
N THR A 36 14.67 8.04 6.24
CA THR A 36 14.79 6.61 6.60
C THR A 36 13.47 6.02 7.07
N PRO A 37 13.31 4.68 6.98
CA PRO A 37 12.15 3.97 7.49
C PRO A 37 11.91 4.13 9.00
N GLU A 38 12.92 4.52 9.77
CA GLU A 38 12.86 4.68 11.23
C GLU A 38 12.59 6.12 11.69
N ASP A 39 12.33 7.03 10.75
CA ASP A 39 12.31 8.45 11.08
C ASP A 39 11.17 8.88 12.01
N ASN A 40 11.49 9.93 12.77
CA ASN A 40 10.61 10.50 13.79
C ASN A 40 9.47 11.35 13.20
N ILE A 41 8.37 10.70 12.86
CA ILE A 41 7.11 11.32 12.41
C ILE A 41 6.53 12.30 13.44
N ASN A 42 6.79 12.12 14.75
CA ASN A 42 6.30 13.04 15.77
C ASN A 42 6.85 14.46 15.58
N GLY A 43 8.07 14.61 15.04
CA GLY A 43 8.62 15.92 14.69
C GLY A 43 7.81 16.63 13.61
N ILE A 44 7.35 15.88 12.60
CA ILE A 44 6.50 16.41 11.52
C ILE A 44 5.12 16.79 12.07
N LEU A 45 4.50 15.91 12.87
CA LEU A 45 3.21 16.18 13.50
C LEU A 45 3.25 17.39 14.45
N PHE A 46 4.36 17.57 15.17
CA PHE A 46 4.58 18.75 16.00
C PHE A 46 4.64 20.03 15.15
N ALA A 47 5.37 20.02 14.04
CA ALA A 47 5.43 21.15 13.11
C ALA A 47 4.06 21.48 12.50
N VAL A 48 3.31 20.46 12.07
CA VAL A 48 1.93 20.62 11.59
C VAL A 48 1.05 21.23 12.69
N THR A 49 1.16 20.74 13.94
CA THR A 49 0.39 21.27 15.07
C THR A 49 0.69 22.75 15.32
N LYS A 50 1.95 23.17 15.23
CA LYS A 50 2.35 24.58 15.35
C LYS A 50 1.72 25.44 14.25
N VAL A 51 1.79 24.99 13.00
CA VAL A 51 1.19 25.68 11.84
C VAL A 51 -0.34 25.76 11.97
N LEU A 52 -1.00 24.68 12.40
CA LEU A 52 -2.44 24.69 12.65
C LEU A 52 -2.81 25.59 13.82
N SER A 53 -1.97 25.71 14.85
CA SER A 53 -2.22 26.55 16.02
C SER A 53 -2.27 28.04 15.65
N SER A 54 -1.44 28.49 14.70
CA SER A 54 -1.45 29.87 14.21
C SER A 54 -2.61 30.21 13.26
N MET A 55 -3.35 29.21 12.77
CA MET A 55 -4.50 29.44 11.89
C MET A 55 -5.76 29.77 12.69
N ASP A 56 -6.54 30.72 12.19
CA ASP A 56 -7.86 31.06 12.72
C ASP A 56 -8.93 30.10 12.17
N ILE A 57 -8.93 28.87 12.67
CA ILE A 57 -9.89 27.81 12.32
C ILE A 57 -10.39 27.11 13.58
N PRO A 58 -11.63 26.57 13.59
CA PRO A 58 -12.19 25.91 14.76
C PRO A 58 -11.35 24.74 15.26
N LEU A 59 -11.25 24.57 16.59
CA LEU A 59 -10.47 23.49 17.22
C LEU A 59 -10.85 22.09 16.71
N LEU A 60 -12.15 21.85 16.52
CA LEU A 60 -12.63 20.57 15.98
C LEU A 60 -12.10 20.31 14.57
N PHE A 61 -12.00 21.36 13.74
CA PHE A 61 -11.43 21.27 12.40
C PHE A 61 -9.92 21.01 12.46
N LYS A 62 -9.17 21.69 13.34
CA LYS A 62 -7.73 21.41 13.59
C LYS A 62 -7.50 19.94 13.92
N LYS A 63 -8.31 19.37 14.82
CA LYS A 63 -8.23 17.95 15.21
C LYS A 63 -8.47 17.00 14.03
N LYS A 64 -9.51 17.24 13.23
CA LYS A 64 -9.81 16.43 12.03
C LYS A 64 -8.69 16.54 10.99
N LEU A 65 -8.17 17.75 10.78
CA LEU A 65 -7.12 18.02 9.81
C LEU A 65 -5.80 17.37 10.22
N LEU A 66 -5.43 17.45 11.50
CA LEU A 66 -4.23 16.78 12.03
C LEU A 66 -4.28 15.26 11.83
N ARG A 67 -5.45 14.63 12.01
CA ARG A 67 -5.63 13.19 11.73
C ARG A 67 -5.42 12.87 10.26
N CYS A 68 -6.06 13.63 9.37
CA CYS A 68 -5.87 13.47 7.93
C CYS A 68 -4.40 13.65 7.51
N PHE A 69 -3.70 14.57 8.17
CA PHE A 69 -2.27 14.78 7.99
C PHE A 69 -1.42 13.58 8.36
N ALA A 70 -1.72 12.93 9.49
CA ALA A 70 -1.02 11.71 9.90
C ALA A 70 -1.14 10.62 8.83
N CYS A 71 -2.32 10.46 8.21
CA CYS A 71 -2.53 9.51 7.10
C CYS A 71 -1.68 9.87 5.87
N ILE A 72 -1.60 11.16 5.51
CA ILE A 72 -0.81 11.65 4.36
C ILE A 72 0.69 11.49 4.60
N ILE A 73 1.16 11.81 5.81
CA ILE A 73 2.57 11.62 6.19
C ILE A 73 2.92 10.13 6.15
N PHE A 74 2.03 9.27 6.64
CA PHE A 74 2.22 7.83 6.58
C PHE A 74 2.27 7.30 5.14
N GLU A 75 1.37 7.78 4.27
CA GLU A 75 1.39 7.45 2.84
C GLU A 75 2.70 7.87 2.18
N TYR A 76 3.16 9.09 2.45
CA TYR A 76 4.44 9.60 1.96
C TYR A 76 5.64 8.82 2.52
N HIS A 77 5.61 8.48 3.80
CA HIS A 77 6.66 7.67 4.41
C HIS A 77 6.74 6.28 3.78
N ASN A 78 5.60 5.62 3.54
CA ASN A 78 5.55 4.34 2.82
C ASN A 78 6.03 4.48 1.38
N TRP A 79 5.75 5.61 0.74
CA TRP A 79 6.33 5.93 -0.55
C TRP A 79 7.85 5.97 -0.49
N VAL A 80 8.42 6.79 0.39
CA VAL A 80 9.88 6.92 0.51
C VAL A 80 10.51 5.57 0.86
N LYS A 81 9.95 4.82 1.81
CA LYS A 81 10.45 3.49 2.19
C LYS A 81 10.52 2.51 1.02
N ARG A 82 9.64 2.64 0.02
CA ARG A 82 9.68 1.81 -1.19
C ARG A 82 10.74 2.26 -2.20
N HIS A 83 11.21 3.51 -2.09
CA HIS A 83 12.09 4.17 -3.06
C HIS A 83 13.39 4.73 -2.47
N TYR A 84 13.68 4.47 -1.19
CA TYR A 84 14.75 5.14 -0.42
C TYR A 84 16.14 4.96 -1.02
N ASN A 85 16.37 3.86 -1.74
CA ASN A 85 17.64 3.57 -2.41
C ASN A 85 17.83 4.33 -3.74
N MET A 86 16.79 4.97 -4.25
CA MET A 86 16.76 5.47 -5.63
C MET A 86 16.56 6.98 -5.69
N ILE A 87 16.04 7.57 -4.62
CA ILE A 87 15.48 8.91 -4.62
C ILE A 87 15.83 9.58 -3.28
N ASP A 88 16.57 10.70 -3.31
CA ASP A 88 16.84 11.48 -2.10
C ASP A 88 15.54 12.12 -1.61
N ALA A 89 14.94 11.52 -0.58
CA ALA A 89 13.61 11.83 -0.06
C ALA A 89 13.27 13.33 0.03
N GLY A 90 14.28 14.17 0.29
CA GLY A 90 14.12 15.61 0.53
C GLY A 90 13.48 16.42 -0.60
N GLU A 91 13.74 16.09 -1.87
CA GLU A 91 13.31 16.96 -3.00
C GLU A 91 11.94 16.57 -3.58
N HIS A 92 11.43 15.39 -3.26
CA HIS A 92 10.38 14.78 -4.08
C HIS A 92 8.96 14.95 -3.55
N PHE A 93 8.75 15.46 -2.34
CA PHE A 93 7.39 15.74 -1.87
C PHE A 93 6.65 16.66 -2.87
N ARG A 94 7.35 17.65 -3.43
CA ARG A 94 6.80 18.57 -4.44
C ARG A 94 6.45 17.89 -5.76
N SER A 95 7.20 16.87 -6.16
CA SER A 95 6.96 16.12 -7.39
C SER A 95 5.88 15.05 -7.23
N MET A 96 5.39 14.79 -6.01
CA MET A 96 4.30 13.84 -5.79
C MET A 96 2.99 14.37 -6.36
N CYS A 97 2.35 13.53 -7.17
CA CYS A 97 0.99 13.73 -7.62
C CYS A 97 0.06 13.14 -6.57
N TRP A 98 -0.87 13.93 -6.04
CA TRP A 98 -1.82 13.50 -5.02
C TRP A 98 -3.20 13.29 -5.64
N LYS A 99 -3.83 12.15 -5.32
CA LYS A 99 -5.24 11.91 -5.60
C LYS A 99 -6.11 12.79 -4.68
N PRO A 100 -7.36 13.12 -5.07
CA PRO A 100 -8.26 13.94 -4.23
C PRO A 100 -8.52 13.36 -2.83
N CYS A 101 -8.37 12.05 -2.65
CA CYS A 101 -8.52 11.38 -1.36
C CYS A 101 -7.27 11.46 -0.46
N GLY A 102 -6.20 12.12 -0.89
CA GLY A 102 -4.96 12.27 -0.10
C GLY A 102 -4.00 11.09 -0.22
N MET A 103 -4.23 10.17 -1.14
CA MET A 103 -3.27 9.13 -1.52
C MET A 103 -2.33 9.62 -2.61
N ILE A 104 -1.15 9.02 -2.70
CA ILE A 104 -0.23 9.29 -3.81
C ILE A 104 -0.79 8.62 -5.09
N ASP A 105 -0.85 9.39 -6.17
CA ASP A 105 -1.06 8.89 -7.52
C ASP A 105 0.29 8.33 -7.99
N GLU A 106 0.53 7.05 -7.66
CA GLU A 106 1.81 6.37 -7.87
C GLU A 106 2.29 6.49 -9.30
N GLN A 107 1.44 6.13 -10.27
CA GLN A 107 1.75 6.19 -11.68
C GLN A 107 2.17 7.60 -12.11
N LYS A 108 1.37 8.63 -11.83
CA LYS A 108 1.71 10.01 -12.21
C LYS A 108 2.94 10.54 -11.50
N SER A 109 3.14 10.17 -10.24
CA SER A 109 4.32 10.56 -9.47
C SER A 109 5.59 9.96 -10.06
N LEU A 110 5.55 8.68 -10.45
CA LEU A 110 6.67 8.02 -11.11
C LEU A 110 6.95 8.59 -12.50
N GLU A 111 5.92 8.80 -13.30
CA GLU A 111 6.09 9.47 -14.60
C GLU A 111 6.73 10.86 -14.43
N SER A 112 6.31 11.63 -13.41
CA SER A 112 6.92 12.93 -13.11
C SER A 112 8.38 12.80 -12.69
N LEU A 113 8.74 11.76 -11.94
CA LEU A 113 10.13 11.50 -11.52
C LEU A 113 10.99 11.07 -12.72
N ILE A 114 10.48 10.14 -13.53
CA ILE A 114 11.15 9.64 -14.74
C ILE A 114 11.40 10.78 -15.75
N ARG A 115 10.49 11.76 -15.85
CA ARG A 115 10.66 12.92 -16.75
C ARG A 115 11.56 14.02 -16.16
N ASN A 116 11.93 13.96 -14.88
CA ASN A 116 12.70 14.99 -14.20
C ASN A 116 14.19 14.92 -14.58
N GLN A 117 14.65 15.85 -15.41
CA GLN A 117 16.04 15.90 -15.90
C GLN A 117 17.08 16.23 -14.81
N ASN A 118 16.65 16.67 -13.62
CA ASN A 118 17.55 16.85 -12.47
C ASN A 118 17.96 15.51 -11.83
N ILE A 119 17.25 14.42 -12.13
CA ILE A 119 17.60 13.07 -11.68
C ILE A 119 18.57 12.44 -12.70
N PRO A 120 19.67 11.81 -12.27
CA PRO A 120 20.59 11.10 -13.17
C PRO A 120 19.86 10.14 -14.10
N VAL A 121 20.29 10.06 -15.36
CA VAL A 121 19.64 9.24 -16.40
C VAL A 121 19.57 7.76 -15.98
N HIS A 122 20.62 7.26 -15.32
CA HIS A 122 20.66 5.92 -14.75
C HIS A 122 19.53 5.67 -13.74
N ASP A 123 19.32 6.56 -12.77
CA ASP A 123 18.30 6.35 -11.73
C ASP A 123 16.89 6.42 -12.31
N ARG A 124 16.69 7.29 -13.30
CA ARG A 124 15.44 7.32 -14.07
C ARG A 124 15.20 6.04 -14.85
N PHE A 125 16.24 5.50 -15.49
CA PHE A 125 16.17 4.23 -16.20
C PHE A 125 15.83 3.08 -15.24
N HIS A 126 16.48 3.04 -14.08
CA HIS A 126 16.21 2.06 -13.03
C HIS A 126 14.75 2.11 -12.56
N LEU A 127 14.21 3.32 -12.31
CA LEU A 127 12.80 3.54 -11.97
C LEU A 127 11.86 3.05 -13.09
N ALA A 128 12.16 3.39 -14.34
CA ALA A 128 11.37 2.98 -15.48
C ALA A 128 11.32 1.44 -15.60
N CYS A 129 12.46 0.76 -15.42
CA CYS A 129 12.55 -0.71 -15.41
C CYS A 129 11.76 -1.33 -14.25
N MET A 130 11.90 -0.79 -13.04
CA MET A 130 11.21 -1.31 -11.84
C MET A 130 9.68 -1.23 -11.97
N TYR A 131 9.19 -0.20 -12.65
CA TYR A 131 7.76 0.03 -12.89
C TYR A 131 7.28 -0.34 -14.29
N CYS A 132 8.14 -0.96 -15.11
CA CYS A 132 7.79 -1.46 -16.44
C CYS A 132 7.26 -0.34 -17.38
N PHE A 133 7.82 0.87 -17.35
CA PHE A 133 7.46 1.96 -18.28
C PHE A 133 8.19 1.79 -19.61
N LYS A 134 7.72 0.88 -20.49
CA LYS A 134 8.41 0.45 -21.71
C LYS A 134 8.95 1.60 -22.58
N ASP A 135 8.13 2.60 -22.86
CA ASP A 135 8.51 3.70 -23.76
C ASP A 135 9.63 4.56 -23.13
N ASP A 136 9.55 4.81 -21.82
CA ASP A 136 10.57 5.54 -21.08
C ASP A 136 11.86 4.71 -20.97
N ILE A 137 11.78 3.39 -20.76
CA ILE A 137 12.96 2.49 -20.71
C ILE A 137 13.79 2.62 -21.98
N LEU A 138 13.15 2.52 -23.16
CA LEU A 138 13.83 2.65 -24.45
C LEU A 138 14.44 4.04 -24.64
N SER A 139 13.67 5.08 -24.33
CA SER A 139 14.10 6.47 -24.46
C SER A 139 15.31 6.78 -23.58
N LEU A 140 15.28 6.35 -22.31
CA LEU A 140 16.34 6.59 -21.33
C LEU A 140 17.59 5.78 -21.63
N TRP A 141 17.44 4.53 -22.08
CA TRP A 141 18.60 3.73 -22.50
C TRP A 141 19.41 4.43 -23.59
N ASN A 142 18.73 4.97 -24.61
CA ASN A 142 19.39 5.66 -25.72
C ASN A 142 20.04 6.99 -25.30
N GLN A 143 19.58 7.60 -24.21
CA GLN A 143 20.19 8.81 -23.62
C GLN A 143 21.38 8.48 -22.72
N MET A 144 21.47 7.25 -22.23
CA MET A 144 22.48 6.83 -21.27
C MET A 144 23.86 6.67 -21.94
N PRO A 145 24.96 7.18 -21.34
CA PRO A 145 26.31 6.95 -21.84
C PRO A 145 26.66 5.46 -21.90
N SER A 146 27.46 5.05 -22.90
CA SER A 146 27.83 3.63 -23.08
C SER A 146 28.54 2.99 -21.89
N GLU A 147 29.24 3.78 -21.06
CA GLU A 147 29.85 3.25 -19.84
C GLU A 147 28.78 2.89 -18.79
N GLU A 148 27.78 3.75 -18.57
CA GLU A 148 26.66 3.50 -17.65
C GLU A 148 25.80 2.33 -18.12
N GLN A 149 25.60 2.17 -19.44
CA GLN A 149 24.87 1.04 -20.01
C GLN A 149 25.47 -0.32 -19.60
N LYS A 150 26.81 -0.42 -19.48
CA LYS A 150 27.48 -1.66 -19.04
C LYS A 150 27.21 -1.98 -17.57
N TRP A 151 27.06 -0.97 -16.72
CA TRP A 151 26.76 -1.17 -15.29
C TRP A 151 25.36 -1.75 -15.10
N SER A 152 24.38 -1.30 -15.89
CA SER A 152 23.00 -1.80 -15.84
C SER A 152 22.84 -3.26 -16.30
N GLU A 153 23.88 -3.88 -16.89
CA GLU A 153 23.88 -5.32 -17.24
C GLU A 153 24.13 -6.26 -16.04
N HIS A 154 24.30 -5.70 -14.84
CA HIS A 154 24.59 -6.47 -13.62
C HIS A 154 23.44 -6.42 -12.60
N SER A 155 22.35 -5.71 -12.91
CA SER A 155 21.22 -5.57 -12.01
C SER A 155 20.07 -6.47 -12.44
N SER A 156 19.70 -7.39 -11.57
CA SER A 156 18.82 -8.51 -11.91
C SER A 156 17.45 -8.15 -12.53
N THR A 157 16.97 -6.91 -12.39
CA THR A 157 15.71 -6.41 -12.98
C THR A 157 15.96 -5.69 -14.30
N GLU A 158 17.01 -4.88 -14.39
CA GLU A 158 17.42 -4.22 -15.64
C GLU A 158 17.89 -5.25 -16.66
N ASP A 159 18.60 -6.30 -16.23
CA ASP A 159 19.08 -7.38 -17.09
C ASP A 159 17.97 -7.93 -17.99
N VAL A 160 16.76 -8.07 -17.45
CA VAL A 160 15.64 -8.60 -18.23
C VAL A 160 15.18 -7.60 -19.28
N TRP A 161 15.04 -6.33 -18.93
CA TRP A 161 14.67 -5.29 -19.89
C TRP A 161 15.74 -5.11 -20.97
N VAL A 162 17.01 -5.04 -20.57
CA VAL A 162 18.16 -4.93 -21.47
C VAL A 162 18.23 -6.12 -22.43
N THR A 163 18.09 -7.34 -21.91
CA THR A 163 18.18 -8.55 -22.73
C THR A 163 16.97 -8.72 -23.66
N CYS A 164 15.76 -8.51 -23.15
CA CYS A 164 14.53 -8.88 -23.88
C CYS A 164 13.97 -7.79 -24.79
N ILE A 165 14.20 -6.51 -24.48
CA ILE A 165 13.66 -5.41 -25.29
C ILE A 165 14.75 -4.74 -26.09
N ILE A 166 15.85 -4.41 -25.43
CA ILE A 166 16.84 -3.51 -25.99
C ILE A 166 17.74 -4.27 -26.97
N LYS A 167 18.29 -5.41 -26.55
CA LYS A 167 19.19 -6.21 -27.39
C LYS A 167 18.46 -7.01 -28.48
N ALA A 168 17.17 -7.30 -28.27
CA ALA A 168 16.37 -8.05 -29.23
C ALA A 168 15.64 -7.17 -30.27
N ASP A 169 15.99 -5.88 -30.34
CA ASP A 169 15.48 -4.90 -31.30
C ASP A 169 13.93 -4.88 -31.38
N ASN A 170 13.25 -4.95 -30.23
CA ASN A 170 11.80 -5.08 -30.09
C ASN A 170 11.14 -6.31 -30.77
N ALA A 171 11.85 -7.09 -31.58
CA ALA A 171 11.28 -8.16 -32.40
C ALA A 171 10.87 -9.40 -31.58
N SER A 172 11.39 -9.57 -30.36
CA SER A 172 11.17 -10.75 -29.53
C SER A 172 10.52 -10.46 -28.17
N TRP A 173 9.71 -9.41 -28.04
CA TRP A 173 8.96 -9.24 -26.78
C TRP A 173 8.16 -10.51 -26.49
N PRO A 174 8.24 -11.07 -25.28
CA PRO A 174 7.53 -12.28 -24.92
C PRO A 174 6.04 -12.14 -25.19
N LYS A 175 5.54 -12.89 -26.17
CA LYS A 175 4.10 -12.97 -26.47
C LYS A 175 3.37 -13.94 -25.55
N SER A 176 4.11 -14.73 -24.78
CA SER A 176 3.56 -15.76 -23.91
C SER A 176 4.07 -15.59 -22.50
N SER A 177 3.19 -15.92 -21.56
CA SER A 177 3.49 -16.14 -20.17
C SER A 177 4.69 -17.00 -19.86
N ASP A 178 4.92 -18.01 -20.67
CA ASP A 178 5.84 -19.09 -20.32
C ASP A 178 7.28 -18.73 -20.64
N ASP A 179 7.51 -17.56 -21.24
CA ASP A 179 8.84 -17.02 -21.45
C ASP A 179 9.52 -16.70 -20.11
N TYR A 180 10.67 -17.34 -19.88
CA TYR A 180 11.37 -17.32 -18.60
C TYR A 180 11.72 -15.90 -18.11
N PRO A 181 12.33 -15.03 -18.93
CA PRO A 181 12.53 -13.64 -18.56
C PRO A 181 11.23 -12.89 -18.19
N PHE A 182 10.14 -13.07 -18.95
CA PHE A 182 8.87 -12.42 -18.63
C PHE A 182 8.32 -12.88 -17.27
N LYS A 183 8.37 -14.19 -17.01
CA LYS A 183 7.99 -14.77 -15.73
C LYS A 183 8.83 -14.23 -14.57
N LYS A 184 10.13 -14.02 -14.78
CA LYS A 184 11.02 -13.40 -13.78
C LYS A 184 10.62 -11.95 -13.50
N LEU A 185 10.26 -11.17 -14.52
CA LEU A 185 9.73 -9.81 -14.34
C LEU A 185 8.41 -9.83 -13.58
N LEU A 186 7.46 -10.68 -13.97
CA LEU A 186 6.19 -10.83 -13.26
C LEU A 186 6.38 -11.13 -11.78
N ILE A 187 7.25 -12.09 -11.44
CA ILE A 187 7.54 -12.48 -10.05
C ILE A 187 8.06 -11.29 -9.24
N LYS A 188 8.89 -10.43 -9.85
CA LYS A 188 9.40 -9.22 -9.21
C LYS A 188 8.35 -8.14 -9.07
N SER A 189 7.52 -7.97 -10.11
CA SER A 189 6.44 -7.01 -10.15
C SER A 189 5.24 -7.39 -9.27
N LEU A 190 5.16 -8.62 -8.74
CA LEU A 190 4.07 -9.06 -7.84
C LEU A 190 3.86 -8.14 -6.63
N ARG A 191 4.91 -7.45 -6.18
CA ARG A 191 4.86 -6.54 -5.01
C ARG A 191 4.52 -5.10 -5.36
N ASN A 192 4.35 -4.81 -6.65
CA ASN A 192 4.21 -3.47 -7.19
C ASN A 192 3.05 -3.45 -8.19
N SER A 193 1.90 -2.98 -7.72
CA SER A 193 0.66 -2.96 -8.51
C SER A 193 0.80 -2.15 -9.80
N THR A 194 1.53 -1.03 -9.76
CA THR A 194 1.79 -0.20 -10.94
C THR A 194 2.66 -0.93 -11.97
N ALA A 195 3.75 -1.56 -11.53
CA ALA A 195 4.60 -2.37 -12.41
C ALA A 195 3.80 -3.53 -13.04
N MET A 196 2.97 -4.20 -12.23
CA MET A 196 2.12 -5.28 -12.69
C MET A 196 1.10 -4.81 -13.74
N ARG A 197 0.43 -3.68 -13.52
CA ARG A 197 -0.51 -3.11 -14.48
C ARG A 197 0.18 -2.85 -15.81
N ASN A 198 1.29 -2.10 -15.79
CA ASN A 198 2.05 -1.77 -16.99
C ASN A 198 2.51 -3.04 -17.73
N LEU A 199 2.99 -4.05 -17.00
CA LEU A 199 3.45 -5.30 -17.58
C LEU A 199 2.31 -6.11 -18.20
N LEU A 200 1.13 -6.15 -17.55
CA LEU A 200 -0.05 -6.83 -18.06
C LEU A 200 -0.64 -6.11 -19.28
N GLU A 201 -0.55 -4.79 -19.34
CA GLU A 201 -0.93 -3.99 -20.51
C GLU A 201 -0.09 -4.31 -21.75
N MET A 202 1.10 -4.87 -21.58
CA MET A 202 1.97 -5.32 -22.68
C MET A 202 1.61 -6.71 -23.22
N LEU A 203 0.73 -7.44 -22.55
CA LEU A 203 0.27 -8.77 -22.99
C LEU A 203 -0.93 -8.66 -23.92
N GLU A 204 -1.04 -9.64 -24.82
CA GLU A 204 -2.26 -9.89 -25.59
C GLU A 204 -3.46 -10.12 -24.64
N PRO A 205 -4.69 -9.74 -25.02
CA PRO A 205 -5.85 -9.81 -24.14
C PRO A 205 -6.09 -11.18 -23.50
N GLU A 206 -5.90 -12.27 -24.25
CA GLU A 206 -6.11 -13.64 -23.78
C GLU A 206 -5.07 -14.05 -22.71
N GLU A 207 -3.80 -13.71 -22.97
CA GLU A 207 -2.68 -13.95 -22.05
C GLU A 207 -2.81 -13.12 -20.78
N ARG A 208 -3.20 -11.85 -20.94
CA ARG A 208 -3.48 -10.92 -19.84
C ARG A 208 -4.53 -11.49 -18.91
N HIS A 209 -5.67 -11.93 -19.47
CA HIS A 209 -6.77 -12.50 -18.70
C HIS A 209 -6.35 -13.78 -17.97
N ARG A 210 -5.68 -14.71 -18.68
CA ARG A 210 -5.13 -15.94 -18.09
C ARG A 210 -4.19 -15.63 -16.92
N TYR A 211 -3.32 -14.64 -17.08
CA TYR A 211 -2.41 -14.25 -16.04
C TYR A 211 -3.08 -13.60 -14.86
N GLN A 212 -4.03 -12.70 -15.09
CA GLN A 212 -4.75 -12.04 -14.01
C GLN A 212 -5.39 -13.10 -13.10
N ILE A 213 -6.05 -14.11 -13.65
CA ILE A 213 -6.61 -15.23 -12.88
C ILE A 213 -5.50 -15.95 -12.07
N ASN A 214 -4.46 -16.44 -12.74
CA ASN A 214 -3.36 -17.18 -12.11
C ASN A 214 -2.56 -16.37 -11.07
N TYR A 215 -2.45 -15.06 -11.29
CA TYR A 215 -1.74 -14.10 -10.44
C TYR A 215 -2.49 -13.87 -9.14
N LEU A 216 -3.81 -13.72 -9.25
CA LEU A 216 -4.68 -13.44 -8.12
C LEU A 216 -4.77 -14.63 -7.15
N GLU A 217 -4.74 -15.86 -7.66
CA GLU A 217 -4.72 -17.07 -6.84
C GLU A 217 -3.45 -17.22 -6.00
N LYS A 218 -2.32 -16.66 -6.47
CA LYS A 218 -0.99 -16.91 -5.89
C LYS A 218 -0.52 -15.83 -4.93
N LEU A 219 -1.17 -14.67 -4.88
CA LEU A 219 -0.74 -13.58 -4.03
C LEU A 219 -1.55 -13.49 -2.75
N GLU A 220 -0.82 -13.33 -1.65
CA GLU A 220 -1.37 -12.58 -0.53
C GLU A 220 -1.61 -11.15 -1.00
N ILE A 221 -2.86 -10.88 -1.38
CA ILE A 221 -3.40 -9.62 -1.90
C ILE A 221 -3.26 -8.50 -0.85
N CYS A 222 -2.04 -8.03 -0.64
CA CYS A 222 -1.76 -6.99 0.36
C CYS A 222 -1.78 -5.57 -0.25
N CYS A 223 -1.83 -5.43 -1.58
CA CYS A 223 -1.62 -4.15 -2.26
C CYS A 223 -2.46 -3.95 -3.54
N LEU A 224 -3.49 -4.77 -3.80
CA LEU A 224 -4.17 -4.70 -5.09
C LEU A 224 -5.03 -3.44 -5.22
N ASP A 225 -4.83 -2.72 -6.32
CA ASP A 225 -5.82 -1.77 -6.81
C ASP A 225 -7.04 -2.57 -7.23
N LEU A 226 -8.06 -2.63 -6.37
CA LEU A 226 -9.30 -3.35 -6.62
C LEU A 226 -9.95 -2.92 -7.94
N ASN A 227 -9.68 -1.71 -8.44
CA ASN A 227 -10.17 -1.26 -9.74
C ASN A 227 -9.58 -2.10 -10.87
N PHE A 228 -8.28 -2.42 -10.81
CA PHE A 228 -7.63 -3.30 -11.78
C PHE A 228 -8.30 -4.67 -11.83
N TYR A 229 -8.76 -5.18 -10.68
CA TYR A 229 -9.47 -6.44 -10.62
C TYR A 229 -10.88 -6.37 -11.25
N PHE A 230 -11.63 -5.31 -10.97
CA PHE A 230 -13.01 -5.19 -11.45
C PHE A 230 -13.12 -4.93 -12.96
N GLU A 231 -12.03 -4.57 -13.64
CA GLU A 231 -11.97 -4.36 -15.08
C GLU A 231 -11.92 -5.68 -15.88
N VAL A 232 -11.56 -6.81 -15.26
CA VAL A 232 -11.04 -7.99 -15.98
C VAL A 232 -12.09 -9.03 -16.37
N ASP A 233 -13.12 -9.26 -15.56
CA ASP A 233 -14.14 -10.26 -15.88
C ASP A 233 -15.41 -10.08 -15.05
N THR A 234 -16.50 -9.70 -15.69
CA THR A 234 -17.81 -9.61 -15.03
C THR A 234 -18.50 -10.96 -14.90
N ASN A 235 -18.17 -11.93 -15.74
CA ASN A 235 -18.92 -13.18 -15.86
C ASN A 235 -18.58 -14.16 -14.72
N ASN A 236 -17.31 -14.20 -14.27
CA ASN A 236 -16.86 -15.04 -13.16
C ASN A 236 -16.63 -14.28 -11.85
N ARG A 237 -17.14 -13.04 -11.76
CA ARG A 237 -16.89 -12.14 -10.63
C ARG A 237 -17.22 -12.76 -9.28
N ASN A 238 -18.38 -13.41 -9.15
CA ASN A 238 -18.82 -13.95 -7.86
C ASN A 238 -17.95 -15.09 -7.37
N GLU A 239 -17.65 -16.06 -8.23
CA GLU A 239 -16.77 -17.19 -7.90
C GLU A 239 -15.38 -16.70 -7.50
N PHE A 240 -14.82 -15.77 -8.26
CA PHE A 240 -13.56 -15.17 -7.91
C PHE A 240 -13.60 -14.46 -6.56
N LEU A 241 -14.61 -13.60 -6.33
CA LEU A 241 -14.76 -12.85 -5.09
C LEU A 241 -14.79 -13.81 -3.90
N GLN A 242 -15.48 -14.95 -4.04
CA GLN A 242 -15.54 -16.00 -3.02
C GLN A 242 -14.20 -16.72 -2.83
N ASN A 243 -13.43 -16.96 -3.89
CA ASN A 243 -12.12 -17.61 -3.80
C ASN A 243 -11.04 -16.68 -3.23
N ASN A 244 -11.20 -15.36 -3.36
CA ASN A 244 -10.16 -14.37 -3.06
C ASN A 244 -10.56 -13.34 -1.98
N TYR A 245 -11.70 -13.52 -1.31
CA TYR A 245 -12.27 -12.55 -0.37
C TYR A 245 -11.31 -12.04 0.71
N THR A 246 -10.45 -12.90 1.27
CA THR A 246 -9.51 -12.49 2.33
C THR A 246 -8.56 -11.42 1.83
N GLY A 247 -8.12 -11.57 0.59
CA GLY A 247 -7.25 -10.62 -0.04
C GLY A 247 -7.95 -9.34 -0.42
N ILE A 248 -9.14 -9.43 -1.02
CA ILE A 248 -10.00 -8.29 -1.32
C ILE A 248 -10.25 -7.45 -0.06
N LEU A 249 -10.55 -8.11 1.06
CA LEU A 249 -10.74 -7.46 2.35
C LEU A 249 -9.46 -6.75 2.80
N LYS A 250 -8.31 -7.45 2.84
CA LYS A 250 -7.01 -6.85 3.18
C LYS A 250 -6.70 -5.61 2.34
N SER A 251 -6.96 -5.65 1.03
CA SER A 251 -6.74 -4.52 0.13
C SER A 251 -7.80 -3.42 0.30
N SER A 252 -9.03 -3.75 0.69
CA SER A 252 -10.05 -2.75 1.01
C SER A 252 -9.84 -2.07 2.38
N CYS A 253 -8.97 -2.60 3.25
CA CYS A 253 -8.59 -2.00 4.54
C CYS A 253 -7.82 -0.67 4.42
N HIS A 254 -7.75 -0.03 3.26
CA HIS A 254 -7.12 1.29 3.13
C HIS A 254 -7.97 2.36 3.83
N TRP A 255 -7.30 3.28 4.54
CA TRP A 255 -7.92 4.35 5.35
C TRP A 255 -8.88 5.25 4.56
N THR A 256 -8.69 5.36 3.25
CA THR A 256 -9.57 6.13 2.38
C THR A 256 -10.91 5.46 2.15
N SER A 257 -11.01 4.14 2.32
CA SER A 257 -12.21 3.38 1.93
C SER A 257 -12.79 2.44 3.02
N PRO A 258 -13.03 2.89 4.27
CA PRO A 258 -13.60 2.04 5.32
C PRO A 258 -14.96 1.43 4.92
N THR A 259 -15.81 2.20 4.22
CA THR A 259 -17.12 1.73 3.77
C THR A 259 -17.02 0.58 2.76
N ALA A 260 -16.04 0.59 1.85
CA ALA A 260 -15.87 -0.53 0.93
C ALA A 260 -15.47 -1.80 1.67
N PHE A 261 -14.58 -1.69 2.67
CA PHE A 261 -14.22 -2.82 3.51
C PHE A 261 -15.45 -3.42 4.20
N ILE A 262 -16.28 -2.60 4.84
CA ILE A 262 -17.51 -3.08 5.51
C ILE A 262 -18.47 -3.71 4.50
N ASN A 263 -18.65 -3.09 3.33
CA ASN A 263 -19.51 -3.64 2.29
C ASN A 263 -19.04 -5.01 1.79
N PHE A 264 -17.73 -5.21 1.63
CA PHE A 264 -17.17 -6.52 1.29
C PHE A 264 -17.27 -7.51 2.45
N ALA A 265 -16.99 -7.07 3.68
CA ALA A 265 -17.09 -7.91 4.87
C ALA A 265 -18.50 -8.49 5.04
N ASN A 266 -19.52 -7.63 4.91
CA ASN A 266 -20.92 -8.01 4.98
C ASN A 266 -21.29 -9.05 3.93
N GLN A 267 -20.72 -8.95 2.72
CA GLN A 267 -20.93 -9.93 1.65
C GLN A 267 -20.23 -11.25 1.95
N PHE A 268 -19.09 -11.25 2.65
CA PHE A 268 -18.26 -12.43 2.79
C PHE A 268 -18.35 -13.13 4.15
N TYR A 269 -19.13 -12.65 5.12
CA TYR A 269 -19.20 -13.28 6.45
C TYR A 269 -19.51 -14.78 6.42
N PHE A 270 -20.32 -15.25 5.47
CA PHE A 270 -20.62 -16.68 5.33
C PHE A 270 -19.40 -17.54 4.95
N LEU A 271 -18.35 -16.92 4.39
CA LEU A 271 -17.08 -17.56 4.05
C LEU A 271 -16.07 -17.52 5.20
N PHE A 272 -16.37 -16.82 6.29
CA PHE A 272 -15.42 -16.66 7.38
C PHE A 272 -15.44 -17.89 8.27
N SER A 273 -14.29 -18.57 8.34
CA SER A 273 -13.99 -19.38 9.52
C SER A 273 -13.65 -18.45 10.69
N GLU A 274 -13.85 -18.95 11.89
CA GLU A 274 -13.53 -18.26 13.15
C GLU A 274 -12.08 -17.74 13.15
N ARG A 275 -11.15 -18.60 12.71
CA ARG A 275 -9.74 -18.26 12.54
C ARG A 275 -9.51 -17.14 11.54
N LYS A 276 -10.15 -17.17 10.36
CA LYS A 276 -10.00 -16.11 9.36
C LYS A 276 -10.58 -14.77 9.86
N PHE A 277 -11.63 -14.83 10.66
CA PHE A 277 -12.19 -13.63 11.31
C PHE A 277 -11.19 -13.00 12.29
N ILE A 278 -10.55 -13.81 13.15
CA ILE A 278 -9.49 -13.35 14.05
C ILE A 278 -8.34 -12.71 13.26
N LEU A 279 -7.85 -13.39 12.22
CA LEU A 279 -6.77 -12.87 11.38
C LEU A 279 -7.16 -11.55 10.70
N MET A 280 -8.42 -11.37 10.32
CA MET A 280 -8.89 -10.11 9.76
C MET A 280 -8.87 -8.97 10.78
N ILE A 281 -9.35 -9.22 12.00
CA ILE A 281 -9.27 -8.26 13.11
C ILE A 281 -7.81 -7.93 13.43
N ALA A 282 -6.93 -8.93 13.50
CA ALA A 282 -5.50 -8.73 13.72
C ALA A 282 -4.84 -7.89 12.60
N ASN A 283 -5.24 -8.08 11.34
CA ASN A 283 -4.78 -7.24 10.25
C ASN A 283 -5.26 -5.79 10.38
N LEU A 284 -6.51 -5.56 10.83
CA LEU A 284 -6.99 -4.21 11.13
C LEU A 284 -6.21 -3.57 12.29
N PHE A 285 -5.83 -4.36 13.30
CA PHE A 285 -4.94 -3.90 14.38
C PHE A 285 -3.56 -3.50 13.88
N LEU A 286 -2.94 -4.32 13.04
CA LEU A 286 -1.66 -4.01 12.39
C LEU A 286 -1.76 -2.71 11.60
N LYS A 287 -2.84 -2.55 10.82
CA LYS A 287 -3.06 -1.34 10.01
C LYS A 287 -3.28 -0.11 10.89
N MET A 288 -4.12 -0.21 11.92
CA MET A 288 -4.33 0.84 12.91
C MET A 288 -3.02 1.27 13.56
N HIS A 289 -2.19 0.31 13.97
CA HIS A 289 -0.89 0.58 14.57
C HIS A 289 0.05 1.27 13.57
N SER A 290 0.16 0.72 12.36
CA SER A 290 1.00 1.30 11.29
C SER A 290 0.52 2.72 10.90
N ALA A 291 -0.78 2.96 10.96
CA ALA A 291 -1.42 4.26 10.75
C ALA A 291 -1.52 5.09 12.05
N TRP A 292 -0.67 4.81 13.05
CA TRP A 292 -0.46 5.65 14.24
C TRP A 292 -1.71 5.84 15.10
N GLY A 293 -2.54 4.81 15.23
CA GLY A 293 -3.76 4.85 16.03
C GLY A 293 -4.88 5.68 15.40
N ASP A 294 -4.89 5.81 14.07
CA ASP A 294 -5.97 6.50 13.36
C ASP A 294 -7.34 5.96 13.81
N LEU A 295 -8.13 6.86 14.40
CA LEU A 295 -9.48 6.58 14.88
C LEU A 295 -10.41 6.08 13.76
N THR A 296 -10.06 6.31 12.51
CA THR A 296 -10.72 5.69 11.35
C THR A 296 -10.65 4.18 11.44
N TYR A 297 -9.50 3.60 11.78
CA TYR A 297 -9.37 2.15 11.96
C TYR A 297 -10.07 1.65 13.23
N VAL A 298 -10.08 2.44 14.32
CA VAL A 298 -10.87 2.09 15.52
C VAL A 298 -12.35 2.00 15.16
N ASN A 299 -12.88 2.98 14.43
CA ASN A 299 -14.28 2.97 13.99
C ASN A 299 -14.54 1.83 13.01
N LEU A 300 -13.61 1.55 12.09
CA LEU A 300 -13.69 0.43 11.17
C LEU A 300 -13.74 -0.91 11.91
N ILE A 301 -12.91 -1.11 12.93
CA ILE A 301 -12.92 -2.31 13.79
C ILE A 301 -14.25 -2.41 14.53
N LYS A 302 -14.76 -1.32 15.11
CA LYS A 302 -16.05 -1.29 15.80
C LYS A 302 -17.19 -1.70 14.88
N GLU A 303 -17.25 -1.10 13.70
CA GLU A 303 -18.29 -1.38 12.71
C GLU A 303 -18.19 -2.82 12.20
N PHE A 304 -16.98 -3.28 11.89
CA PHE A 304 -16.73 -4.66 11.47
C PHE A 304 -17.08 -5.69 12.54
N TRP A 305 -16.80 -5.40 13.82
CA TRP A 305 -17.20 -6.22 14.94
C TRP A 305 -18.72 -6.21 15.14
N HIS A 306 -19.36 -5.05 15.09
CA HIS A 306 -20.79 -4.91 15.30
C HIS A 306 -21.61 -5.62 14.20
N ASN A 307 -21.16 -5.53 12.95
CA ASN A 307 -21.81 -6.16 11.81
C ASN A 307 -21.52 -7.67 11.70
N SER A 308 -20.55 -8.18 12.47
CA SER A 308 -20.20 -9.60 12.40
C SER A 308 -21.28 -10.52 12.99
N PRO A 309 -21.47 -11.72 12.40
CA PRO A 309 -22.33 -12.75 12.94
C PRO A 309 -22.05 -13.06 14.42
N ILE A 310 -23.12 -13.34 15.17
CA ILE A 310 -23.04 -13.63 16.61
C ILE A 310 -22.05 -14.77 16.91
N TYR A 311 -22.08 -15.85 16.13
CA TYR A 311 -21.21 -17.01 16.37
C TYR A 311 -19.71 -16.66 16.30
N LEU A 312 -19.30 -15.79 15.38
CA LEU A 312 -17.92 -15.32 15.27
C LEU A 312 -17.50 -14.48 16.48
N ARG A 313 -18.42 -13.66 17.01
CA ARG A 313 -18.19 -12.89 18.23
C ARG A 313 -18.10 -13.77 19.46
N GLU A 314 -18.98 -14.77 19.59
CA GLU A 314 -18.93 -15.72 20.70
C GLU A 314 -17.64 -16.53 20.68
N TYR A 315 -17.18 -16.95 19.50
CA TYR A 315 -15.89 -17.62 19.37
C TYR A 315 -14.75 -16.76 19.92
N ILE A 316 -14.69 -15.48 19.54
CA ILE A 316 -13.66 -14.57 20.06
C ILE A 316 -13.78 -14.37 21.57
N ARG A 317 -14.99 -14.33 22.13
CA ARG A 317 -15.19 -14.21 23.59
C ARG A 317 -14.64 -15.40 24.37
N GLN A 318 -14.52 -16.58 23.76
CA GLN A 318 -13.89 -17.74 24.39
C GLN A 318 -12.38 -17.51 24.60
N SER A 319 -11.74 -16.67 23.79
CA SER A 319 -10.39 -16.18 24.02
C SER A 319 -10.42 -14.93 24.91
N ALA A 320 -10.44 -15.14 26.23
CA ALA A 320 -10.54 -14.05 27.21
C ALA A 320 -9.48 -12.96 27.00
N ASP A 321 -8.25 -13.35 26.66
CA ASP A 321 -7.16 -12.42 26.36
C ASP A 321 -7.44 -11.59 25.09
N PHE A 322 -7.74 -12.24 23.95
CA PHE A 322 -8.03 -11.54 22.70
C PHE A 322 -9.22 -10.59 22.86
N TYR A 323 -10.29 -11.06 23.48
CA TYR A 323 -11.49 -10.27 23.70
C TYR A 323 -11.20 -9.05 24.58
N ALA A 324 -10.49 -9.20 25.69
CA ALA A 324 -10.13 -8.08 26.55
C ALA A 324 -9.32 -7.01 25.79
N LYS A 325 -8.39 -7.44 24.94
CA LYS A 325 -7.58 -6.56 24.08
C LYS A 325 -8.43 -5.82 23.04
N LEU A 326 -9.35 -6.53 22.37
CA LEU A 326 -10.30 -5.95 21.44
C LEU A 326 -11.20 -4.91 22.13
N MET A 327 -11.75 -5.23 23.30
CA MET A 327 -12.61 -4.32 24.07
C MET A 327 -11.87 -3.03 24.46
N LYS A 328 -10.62 -3.11 24.93
CA LYS A 328 -9.81 -1.91 25.24
C LYS A 328 -9.68 -0.94 24.06
N VAL A 329 -9.60 -1.48 22.84
CA VAL A 329 -9.53 -0.65 21.62
C VAL A 329 -10.90 -0.06 21.31
N MET A 330 -11.97 -0.85 21.45
CA MET A 330 -13.33 -0.37 21.23
C MET A 330 -13.76 0.69 22.27
N ASP A 331 -13.29 0.61 23.50
CA ASP A 331 -13.63 1.56 24.56
C ASP A 331 -12.86 2.90 24.44
N GLY A 332 -11.93 3.01 23.49
CA GLY A 332 -11.20 4.25 23.23
C GLY A 332 -10.13 4.57 24.29
N THR A 333 -9.88 3.66 25.24
CA THR A 333 -8.80 3.75 26.23
C THR A 333 -7.41 3.49 25.63
N TYR A 334 -7.27 3.59 24.31
CA TYR A 334 -6.15 3.07 23.52
C TYR A 334 -4.91 3.98 23.49
N GLU A 335 -5.01 5.24 23.96
CA GLU A 335 -3.88 6.19 23.94
C GLU A 335 -2.63 5.65 24.69
N SER A 336 -2.76 4.67 25.58
CA SER A 336 -1.63 4.07 26.31
C SER A 336 -1.07 2.75 25.74
N THR A 337 -1.56 2.20 24.62
CA THR A 337 -1.30 0.79 24.23
C THR A 337 -0.92 0.53 22.76
N ILE A 338 -0.20 1.47 22.15
CA ILE A 338 0.53 1.20 20.89
C ILE A 338 1.50 0.02 21.06
N ASN A 339 2.18 -0.09 22.23
CA ASN A 339 3.08 -1.19 22.55
C ASN A 339 2.36 -2.52 22.77
N SER A 340 1.15 -2.50 23.36
CA SER A 340 0.40 -3.73 23.54
C SER A 340 -0.01 -4.34 22.20
N ALA A 341 -0.31 -3.58 21.15
CA ALA A 341 -0.63 -4.19 19.85
C ALA A 341 0.48 -5.13 19.34
N PHE A 342 1.76 -4.84 19.57
CA PHE A 342 2.85 -5.75 19.22
C PHE A 342 2.95 -6.96 20.13
N GLU A 343 2.86 -6.79 21.45
CA GLU A 343 2.82 -7.93 22.39
C GLU A 343 1.63 -8.85 22.09
N ILE A 344 0.54 -8.24 21.68
CA ILE A 344 -0.68 -8.89 21.24
C ILE A 344 -0.42 -9.71 19.98
N LEU A 345 0.05 -9.07 18.90
CA LEU A 345 0.35 -9.76 17.64
C LEU A 345 1.47 -10.80 17.77
N ASP A 346 2.50 -10.54 18.56
CA ASP A 346 3.59 -11.46 18.83
C ASP A 346 3.10 -12.66 19.66
N SER A 347 2.26 -12.45 20.69
CA SER A 347 1.61 -13.55 21.42
C SER A 347 0.70 -14.39 20.51
N TRP A 348 0.00 -13.74 19.57
CA TRP A 348 -0.90 -14.41 18.62
C TRP A 348 -0.14 -15.19 17.55
N LEU A 349 0.95 -14.63 17.02
CA LEU A 349 1.82 -15.27 16.04
C LEU A 349 2.68 -16.39 16.64
N ARG A 350 2.67 -16.56 17.97
CA ARG A 350 3.36 -17.64 18.68
C ARG A 350 2.44 -18.76 19.13
N ASP A 351 1.13 -18.57 19.11
CA ASP A 351 0.17 -19.63 19.43
C ASP A 351 0.10 -20.65 18.28
N PRO A 352 0.64 -21.88 18.46
CA PRO A 352 0.67 -22.88 17.40
C PRO A 352 -0.72 -23.32 16.95
N SER A 353 -1.75 -23.14 17.79
CA SER A 353 -3.15 -23.43 17.41
C SER A 353 -3.70 -22.44 16.38
N LEU A 354 -3.08 -21.25 16.27
CA LEU A 354 -3.46 -20.18 15.35
C LEU A 354 -2.56 -20.08 14.11
N ILE A 355 -1.43 -20.81 14.07
CA ILE A 355 -0.47 -20.81 12.96
C ILE A 355 -0.75 -22.02 12.05
N ASP A 356 -0.90 -21.78 10.76
CA ASP A 356 -0.96 -22.82 9.74
C ASP A 356 0.48 -22.91 9.24
N THR A 357 1.04 -24.11 9.26
CA THR A 357 2.42 -24.37 8.85
C THR A 357 2.69 -23.99 7.38
N ARG A 358 1.66 -23.57 6.61
CA ARG A 358 1.76 -23.14 5.22
C ARG A 358 1.79 -21.63 4.96
N THR A 359 1.49 -20.78 5.94
CA THR A 359 1.57 -19.31 5.78
C THR A 359 2.80 -18.75 6.51
N HIS A 360 3.92 -18.64 5.81
CA HIS A 360 5.11 -17.94 6.32
C HIS A 360 4.88 -16.42 6.32
N ILE A 361 4.35 -15.89 7.43
CA ILE A 361 4.38 -14.45 7.70
C ILE A 361 5.80 -14.10 8.15
N PHE A 362 6.61 -13.51 7.27
CA PHE A 362 7.93 -13.00 7.62
C PHE A 362 7.82 -11.66 8.36
N VAL A 363 7.64 -11.71 9.69
CA VAL A 363 8.07 -10.61 10.56
C VAL A 363 9.43 -10.99 11.11
N LYS A 364 10.51 -10.43 10.56
CA LYS A 364 11.81 -10.50 11.23
C LYS A 364 11.71 -9.61 12.48
N PRO A 365 12.00 -10.12 13.69
CA PRO A 365 12.10 -9.27 14.86
C PRO A 365 13.21 -8.22 14.66
N PRO A 366 13.08 -7.00 15.20
CA PRO A 366 14.17 -6.04 15.21
C PRO A 366 15.38 -6.65 15.91
N LYS A 367 16.58 -6.43 15.34
CA LYS A 367 17.82 -6.87 15.98
C LYS A 367 17.96 -6.15 17.34
N PRO A 368 18.32 -6.86 18.42
CA PRO A 368 18.71 -6.19 19.65
C PRO A 368 19.95 -5.32 19.39
N ILE A 369 19.92 -4.10 19.92
CA ILE A 369 21.03 -3.13 19.91
C ILE A 369 22.15 -3.65 20.80
#